data_AF-A0A8S3GMV6-F1
#
_entry.id   AF-A0A8S3GMV6-F1
#
_cell.length_a   1.000
_cell.length_b   1.000
_cell.length_c   1.000
_cell.angle_alpha   90.00
_cell.angle_beta   90.00
_cell.angle_gamma   90.00
#
_symmetry.space_group_name_H-M   'P 1'
#
loop_
_entity.id
_entity.type
_entity.pdbx_description
1 polymer ?
#
loop_
_entity_poly.entity_id
_entity_poly.type
_entity_poly.pdbx_seq_one_letter_code
_entity_poly.pdbx_strand_id
1 'polypeptide(L)' 'MIFSTKVFIEMLCECEAILTDGTFKTRPIMFAQVYVIMGKYLGEVIPFVWCLTPKKTQP' A
#
# COMPACT_ATOMS: atom_id res chain seq x y z
N MET A 1 2.69 10.88 1.91
CA MET A 1 2.49 10.44 3.31
C MET A 1 2.34 8.93 3.32
N ILE A 2 2.96 8.23 4.26
CA ILE A 2 2.98 6.76 4.33
C ILE A 2 2.37 6.34 5.67
N PHE A 3 1.45 5.38 5.63
CA PHE A 3 0.72 4.87 6.78
C PHE A 3 0.87 3.35 6.86
N SER A 4 1.31 2.87 8.02
CA SER A 4 1.36 1.46 8.40
C SER A 4 1.52 1.33 9.92
N THR A 5 1.47 0.10 10.42
CA THR A 5 1.82 -0.22 11.81
C THR A 5 3.07 -1.08 11.83
N LYS A 6 3.80 -1.10 12.95
CA LYS A 6 4.98 -1.98 13.10
C LYS A 6 4.65 -3.44 12.79
N VAL A 7 3.51 -3.93 13.30
CA VAL A 7 3.03 -5.30 13.07
C VAL A 7 2.78 -5.56 11.58
N PHE A 8 2.19 -4.61 10.85
CA PHE A 8 1.95 -4.75 9.42
C PHE A 8 3.26 -4.80 8.61
N ILE A 9 4.28 -4.06 9.03
CA ILE A 9 5.60 -4.15 8.40
C ILE A 9 6.26 -5.51 8.70
N GLU A 10 6.17 -6.00 9.94
CA GLU A 10 6.67 -7.32 10.31
C GLU A 10 5.98 -8.43 9.51
N MET A 11 4.64 -8.41 9.41
CA MET A 11 3.88 -9.36 8.60
C MET A 11 4.20 -9.27 7.10
N LEU A 12 4.39 -8.05 6.57
CA LEU A 12 4.75 -7.85 5.17
C LEU A 12 6.11 -8.51 4.83
N CYS A 13 7.07 -8.47 5.76
CA CYS A 13 8.36 -9.14 5.62
C CYS A 13 8.25 -10.68 5.56
N GLU A 14 7.17 -11.26 6.09
CA GLU A 14 6.91 -12.70 6.06
C GLU A 14 6.04 -13.15 4.87
N CYS A 15 5.58 -12.21 4.03
CA CYS A 15 4.73 -12.53 2.89
C CYS A 15 5.49 -13.26 1.78
N GLU A 16 4.84 -14.25 1.17
CA GLU A 16 5.37 -15.02 0.04
C GLU A 16 5.57 -14.14 -1.21
N ALA A 17 4.67 -13.16 -1.38
CA ALA A 17 4.69 -12.23 -2.50
C ALA A 17 4.26 -10.84 -2.03
N ILE A 18 4.90 -9.82 -2.59
CA ILE A 18 4.51 -8.42 -2.43
C ILE A 18 3.80 -7.98 -3.71
N LEU A 19 2.64 -7.36 -3.53
CA LEU A 19 1.77 -6.84 -4.57
C LEU A 19 1.61 -5.34 -4.34
N THR A 20 1.48 -4.57 -5.41
CA THR A 20 1.32 -3.12 -5.31
C THR A 20 0.27 -2.63 -6.29
N ASP A 21 -0.59 -1.71 -5.84
CA ASP A 21 -1.60 -1.09 -6.69
C ASP A 21 -1.70 0.41 -6.44
N GLY A 22 -1.97 1.17 -7.50
CA GLY A 22 -2.23 2.60 -7.45
C GLY A 22 -3.65 2.89 -7.88
N THR A 23 -4.49 3.36 -6.94
CA THR A 23 -5.87 3.74 -7.25
C THR A 23 -5.98 5.25 -7.51
N PHE A 24 -6.59 5.60 -8.65
CA PHE A 24 -6.67 6.99 -9.13
C PHE A 24 -8.06 7.61 -9.02
N LYS A 25 -9.11 6.77 -8.99
CA LYS A 25 -10.51 7.21 -9.08
C LYS A 25 -11.07 7.69 -7.73
N THR A 26 -10.69 7.03 -6.65
CA THR A 26 -11.16 7.35 -5.29
C THR A 26 -9.97 7.83 -4.47
N ARG A 27 -9.77 9.14 -4.41
CA ARG A 27 -8.70 9.77 -3.63
C ARG A 27 -9.14 11.13 -3.09
N PRO A 28 -8.58 11.58 -1.95
CA PRO A 28 -8.76 12.97 -1.54
C PRO A 28 -8.17 13.92 -2.58
N ILE A 29 -8.83 15.06 -2.83
CA ILE A 29 -8.42 16.07 -3.83
C ILE A 29 -6.97 16.56 -3.62
N MET A 30 -6.48 16.54 -2.38
CA MET A 30 -5.12 16.96 -2.05
C MET A 30 -4.02 16.00 -2.53
N PHE A 31 -4.37 14.79 -2.99
CA PHE A 31 -3.40 13.79 -3.45
C PHE A 31 -3.66 13.37 -4.90
N ALA A 32 -2.61 12.96 -5.61
CA ALA A 32 -2.70 12.52 -7.00
C ALA A 32 -3.06 11.03 -7.13
N GLN A 33 -2.75 10.23 -6.11
CA GLN A 33 -3.11 8.81 -6.05
C GLN A 33 -3.04 8.29 -4.60
N VAL A 34 -3.76 7.19 -4.36
CA VAL A 34 -3.55 6.33 -3.19
C VAL A 34 -2.84 5.08 -3.70
N TYR A 35 -1.62 4.86 -3.25
CA TYR A 35 -0.82 3.69 -3.58
C TYR A 35 -0.83 2.72 -2.39
N VAL A 36 -1.01 1.44 -2.63
CA VAL A 36 -1.16 0.43 -1.59
C VAL A 36 -0.12 -0.67 -1.82
N ILE A 37 0.61 -1.03 -0.77
CA ILE A 37 1.47 -2.20 -0.74
C ILE A 37 0.70 -3.29 0.00
N MET A 38 0.52 -4.41 -0.69
CA MET A 38 -0.17 -5.60 -0.23
C MET A 38 0.81 -6.76 -0.18
N GLY A 39 0.51 -7.75 0.65
CA GLY A 39 1.27 -8.99 0.72
C GLY A 39 0.34 -10.18 0.69
N LYS A 40 0.81 -11.28 0.10
CA LYS A 40 0.14 -12.57 0.20
C LYS A 40 0.56 -13.24 1.51
N TYR A 41 -0.32 -13.21 2.50
CA TYR A 41 -0.09 -13.75 3.83
C TYR A 41 -1.15 -14.80 4.15
N LEU A 42 -0.71 -16.03 4.49
CA LEU A 42 -1.59 -17.17 4.76
C LEU A 42 -2.64 -17.45 3.67
N GLY A 43 -2.27 -17.24 2.41
CA GLY A 43 -3.15 -17.47 1.25
C GLY A 43 -4.04 -16.29 0.87
N GLU A 44 -4.12 -15.25 1.71
CA GLU A 44 -4.95 -14.07 1.48
C GLU A 44 -4.09 -12.86 1.05
N VAL A 45 -4.68 -11.96 0.27
CA VAL A 45 -4.04 -10.68 -0.10
C VAL A 45 -4.47 -9.61 0.90
N ILE A 46 -3.51 -9.15 1.70
CA ILE A 46 -3.75 -8.18 2.76
C ILE A 46 -3.02 -6.86 2.45
N PRO A 47 -3.68 -5.70 2.52
CA PRO A 47 -3.01 -4.40 2.42
C PRO A 47 -2.29 -4.05 3.72
N PHE A 48 -0.99 -3.76 3.63
CA PHE A 48 -0.13 -3.50 4.78
C PHE A 48 0.37 -2.05 4.86
N VAL A 49 0.47 -1.35 3.72
CA VAL A 49 0.96 0.03 3.66
C VAL A 49 0.11 0.86 2.71
N TRP A 50 -0.27 2.05 3.14
CA TRP A 50 -0.96 3.04 2.31
C TRP A 50 -0.09 4.28 2.13
N CYS A 51 0.11 4.67 0.88
CA CYS A 51 0.89 5.82 0.47
C CYS A 51 -0.02 6.83 -0.24
N LEU A 52 -0.26 7.97 0.42
CA LEU A 52 -0.92 9.13 -0.20
C LEU A 52 0.15 9.97 -0.89
N THR A 53 0.19 9.95 -2.22
CA THR A 53 1.27 10.60 -2.97
C THR A 53 0.77 11.81 -3.77
N PRO A 54 1.55 12.91 -3.83
CA PRO A 54 1.16 14.13 -4.53
C PRO A 54 1.41 14.04 -6.05
N LYS A 55 2.09 12.99 -6.52
CA LYS A 55 2.44 12.77 -7.92
C LYS A 55 2.16 11.31 -8.30
N LYS A 56 1.94 11.06 -9.59
CA LYS A 56 1.61 9.73 -10.11
C LYS A 56 2.83 8.86 -10.43
N THR A 57 3.99 9.49 -10.62
CA THR A 57 5.18 8.83 -11.20
C THR A 57 6.10 8.19 -10.17
N GLN A 58 5.88 8.35 -8.87
CA GLN A 58 6.70 7.75 -7.80
C GLN A 58 5.82 7.45 -6.55
N PRO A 59 5.95 6.27 -5.93
CA PRO A 59 5.58 6.04 -4.53
C PRO A 59 6.39 6.90 -3.55
#